data_AF-A0A4Y8VQB9-F1
#
_entry.id   AF-A0A4Y8VQB9-F1
#
_cell.length_a   1.000
_cell.length_b   1.000
_cell.length_c   1.000
_cell.angle_alpha   90.00
_cell.angle_beta   90.00
_cell.angle_gamma   90.00
#
_symmetry.space_group_name_H-M   'P 1'
#
loop_
_entity.id
_entity.type
_entity.pdbx_description
1 polymer ?
#
loop_
_entity_poly.entity_id
_entity_poly.type
_entity_poly.pdbx_seq_one_letter_code
_entity_poly.pdbx_strand_id
1 'polypeptide(L)'
;MQDNNTNGYMMPNLVNKKLQKEVLPAREFTLSEMLSKFTPEEALKIAYLPIVLTQAAFRFATAVANECAQRQLDYKKPVREIRAHTKEYIRNIIGGDKADLINSLESQVCAFLGKAGNDVQTLYFCINTELKKEYPYLKEYNLLTNIYICQALCTYVREKEMHYDQLIRMRLSAPYHSTVNKDALAVCKALQEIAGNYKISIHTRIINTAVKVIGIKIDNMNFNCD
;
A
#
# COMPACT_ATOMS: atom_id res chain seq x y z
N MET A 1 -22.40 -29.75 28.13
CA MET A 1 -21.01 -29.80 27.67
C MET A 1 -20.93 -28.89 26.47
N GLN A 2 -20.40 -27.69 26.66
CA GLN A 2 -20.39 -26.60 25.67
C GLN A 2 -19.18 -26.72 24.73
N ASP A 3 -19.50 -26.62 23.44
CA ASP A 3 -18.85 -25.88 22.35
C ASP A 3 -17.32 -25.71 22.33
N ASN A 4 -16.72 -26.12 21.21
CA ASN A 4 -15.59 -25.41 20.61
C ASN A 4 -15.60 -25.62 19.09
N ASN A 5 -16.36 -24.74 18.43
CA ASN A 5 -16.37 -24.60 16.98
C ASN A 5 -15.34 -23.52 16.60
N THR A 6 -14.06 -23.91 16.48
CA THR A 6 -12.98 -23.01 16.06
C THR A 6 -13.01 -22.88 14.54
N ASN A 7 -13.81 -21.94 14.03
CA ASN A 7 -13.73 -21.49 12.64
C ASN A 7 -12.35 -20.86 12.41
N GLY A 8 -11.43 -21.65 11.86
CA GLY A 8 -10.09 -21.22 11.51
C GLY A 8 -10.12 -20.24 10.35
N TYR A 9 -9.89 -18.96 10.65
CA TYR A 9 -9.55 -17.97 9.64
C TYR A 9 -8.16 -18.29 9.09
N MET A 10 -8.11 -18.95 7.93
CA MET A 10 -6.88 -19.08 7.15
C MET A 10 -6.51 -17.72 6.56
N MET A 11 -5.38 -17.17 7.00
CA MET A 11 -4.76 -16.04 6.32
C MET A 11 -4.27 -16.48 4.93
N PRO A 12 -4.53 -15.69 3.89
CA PRO A 12 -4.19 -16.01 2.50
C PRO A 12 -2.68 -16.23 2.29
N ASN A 13 -2.38 -17.30 1.54
CA ASN A 13 -1.04 -17.79 1.23
C ASN A 13 -0.19 -16.75 0.50
N LEU A 14 0.80 -16.17 1.19
CA LEU A 14 1.88 -15.38 0.59
C LEU A 14 3.05 -16.28 0.19
N VAL A 15 2.87 -17.18 -0.79
CA VAL A 15 3.97 -17.94 -1.39
C VAL A 15 3.80 -18.05 -2.91
N ASN A 16 4.69 -17.41 -3.69
CA ASN A 16 5.50 -18.14 -4.68
C ASN A 16 6.61 -17.34 -5.41
N LYS A 17 7.83 -17.85 -5.20
CA LYS A 17 8.93 -18.19 -6.12
C LYS A 17 9.55 -17.17 -7.11
N LYS A 18 10.88 -17.09 -6.95
CA LYS A 18 11.99 -16.79 -7.88
C LYS A 18 12.28 -15.32 -8.19
N LEU A 19 13.35 -14.82 -7.57
CA LEU A 19 14.58 -14.37 -8.25
C LEU A 19 15.74 -14.29 -7.23
N GLN A 20 16.83 -14.99 -7.54
CA GLN A 20 18.01 -15.19 -6.69
C GLN A 20 18.99 -14.00 -6.77
N LYS A 21 19.41 -13.51 -5.60
CA LYS A 21 20.80 -13.25 -5.21
C LYS A 21 20.92 -13.73 -3.77
N GLU A 22 22.04 -14.36 -3.40
CA GLU A 22 22.27 -15.10 -2.14
C GLU A 22 22.00 -14.28 -0.87
N VAL A 23 20.73 -14.13 -0.52
CA VAL A 23 20.22 -13.79 0.80
C VAL A 23 19.79 -15.11 1.39
N LEU A 24 20.27 -15.46 2.60
CA LEU A 24 19.79 -16.61 3.36
C LEU A 24 18.26 -16.71 3.21
N PRO A 25 17.69 -17.87 2.83
CA PRO A 25 16.28 -17.96 2.52
C PRO A 25 15.49 -17.46 3.74
N ALA A 26 14.66 -16.43 3.52
CA ALA A 26 13.82 -15.89 4.58
C ALA A 26 13.00 -17.04 5.17
N ARG A 27 13.06 -17.21 6.49
CA ARG A 27 12.30 -18.25 7.17
C ARG A 27 10.83 -17.87 7.15
N GLU A 28 10.00 -18.81 6.72
CA GLU A 28 8.55 -18.70 6.88
C GLU A 28 8.20 -18.92 8.36
N PHE A 29 7.33 -18.07 8.90
CA PHE A 29 6.86 -18.19 10.28
C PHE A 29 5.36 -18.47 10.28
N THR A 30 4.96 -19.42 11.11
CA THR A 30 3.55 -19.69 11.38
C THR A 30 2.93 -18.56 12.21
N LEU A 31 1.61 -18.41 12.13
CA LEU A 31 0.87 -17.47 12.97
C LEU A 31 1.13 -17.73 14.47
N SER A 32 1.27 -18.99 14.88
CA SER A 32 1.61 -19.37 16.25
C SER A 32 2.98 -18.85 16.68
N GLU A 33 4.00 -18.97 15.82
CA GLU A 33 5.34 -18.42 16.09
C GLU A 33 5.32 -16.89 16.18
N MET A 34 4.55 -16.21 15.32
CA MET A 34 4.38 -14.75 15.42
C MET A 34 3.65 -14.35 16.71
N LEU A 35 2.52 -14.98 17.03
CA LEU A 35 1.75 -14.68 18.25
C LEU A 35 2.49 -15.03 19.54
N SER A 36 3.49 -15.92 19.48
CA SER A 36 4.36 -16.20 20.64
C SER A 36 5.37 -15.08 20.95
N LYS A 37 5.57 -14.12 20.04
CA LYS A 37 6.59 -13.06 20.11
C LYS A 37 6.06 -11.65 19.84
N PHE A 38 4.82 -11.55 19.43
CA PHE A 38 4.10 -10.31 19.15
C PHE A 38 2.76 -10.34 19.88
N THR A 39 2.33 -9.18 20.38
CA THR A 39 0.95 -9.05 20.83
C THR A 39 0.00 -9.24 19.65
N PRO A 40 -1.26 -9.67 19.87
CA PRO A 40 -2.24 -9.76 18.79
C PRO A 40 -2.39 -8.46 18.01
N GLU A 41 -2.37 -7.31 18.69
CA GLU A 41 -2.43 -6.00 18.06
C GLU A 41 -1.23 -5.71 17.14
N GLU A 42 0.00 -6.01 17.60
CA GLU A 42 1.20 -5.83 16.77
C GLU A 42 1.19 -6.76 15.55
N ALA A 43 0.79 -8.02 15.74
CA ALA A 43 0.70 -9.00 14.64
C ALA A 43 -0.33 -8.54 13.60
N LEU A 44 -1.49 -8.02 14.03
CA LEU A 44 -2.49 -7.45 13.15
C LEU A 44 -1.95 -6.24 12.38
N LYS A 45 -1.26 -5.30 13.06
CA LYS A 45 -0.65 -4.15 12.37
C LYS A 45 0.38 -4.59 11.33
N ILE A 46 1.25 -5.55 11.66
CA ILE A 46 2.25 -6.07 10.71
C ILE A 46 1.58 -6.66 9.46
N ALA A 47 0.47 -7.39 9.63
CA ALA A 47 -0.22 -8.05 8.52
C ALA A 47 -1.12 -7.11 7.70
N TYR A 48 -1.94 -6.29 8.37
CA TYR A 48 -3.04 -5.57 7.74
C TYR A 48 -2.67 -4.14 7.31
N LEU A 49 -1.76 -3.48 8.02
CA LEU A 49 -1.42 -2.08 7.73
C LEU A 49 -0.91 -1.86 6.31
N PRO A 50 0.05 -2.66 5.81
CA PRO A 50 0.55 -2.53 4.45
C PRO A 50 -0.56 -2.70 3.42
N ILE A 51 -1.54 -3.58 3.70
CA ILE A 51 -2.64 -3.89 2.80
C ILE A 51 -3.58 -2.69 2.67
N VAL A 52 -4.04 -2.15 3.79
CA VAL A 52 -4.96 -1.01 3.83
C VAL A 52 -4.31 0.23 3.20
N LEU A 53 -3.05 0.50 3.52
CA LEU A 53 -2.31 1.63 2.96
C LEU A 53 -2.10 1.50 1.45
N THR A 54 -1.72 0.31 0.97
CA THR A 54 -1.53 0.09 -0.47
C THR A 54 -2.85 0.25 -1.22
N GLN A 55 -3.94 -0.27 -0.68
CA GLN A 55 -5.28 -0.08 -1.26
C GLN A 55 -5.70 1.39 -1.30
N ALA A 56 -5.42 2.12 -0.23
CA ALA A 56 -5.67 3.56 -0.22
C ALA A 56 -4.83 4.30 -1.27
N ALA A 57 -3.55 3.94 -1.43
CA ALA A 57 -2.69 4.46 -2.50
C ALA A 57 -3.28 4.17 -3.89
N PHE A 58 -3.78 2.96 -4.11
CA PHE A 58 -4.40 2.54 -5.36
C PHE A 58 -5.67 3.30 -5.73
N ARG A 59 -6.37 3.90 -4.76
CA ARG A 59 -7.50 4.80 -5.10
C ARG A 59 -7.03 6.03 -5.87
N PHE A 60 -5.84 6.56 -5.59
CA PHE A 60 -5.25 7.63 -6.38
C PHE A 60 -4.81 7.14 -7.76
N ALA A 61 -4.25 5.94 -7.86
CA ALA A 61 -3.91 5.33 -9.15
C ALA A 61 -5.15 5.11 -10.04
N THR A 62 -6.25 4.62 -9.45
CA THR A 62 -7.53 4.45 -10.14
C THR A 62 -8.14 5.79 -10.54
N ALA A 63 -8.02 6.83 -9.71
CA ALA A 63 -8.45 8.18 -10.07
C ALA A 63 -7.68 8.70 -11.31
N VAL A 64 -6.36 8.50 -11.36
CA VAL A 64 -5.52 8.83 -12.54
C VAL A 64 -5.99 8.06 -13.76
N ALA A 65 -6.18 6.73 -13.64
CA ALA A 65 -6.64 5.90 -14.74
C ALA A 65 -8.01 6.33 -15.29
N ASN A 66 -8.92 6.73 -14.39
CA ASN A 66 -10.24 7.24 -14.76
C ASN A 66 -10.16 8.60 -15.43
N GLU A 67 -9.34 9.52 -14.91
CA GLU A 67 -9.13 10.84 -15.52
C GLU A 67 -8.55 10.70 -16.93
N CYS A 68 -7.52 9.85 -17.12
CA CYS A 68 -6.96 9.57 -18.45
C CYS A 68 -8.01 9.03 -19.43
N ALA A 69 -8.88 8.11 -18.97
CA ALA A 69 -9.93 7.53 -19.80
C ALA A 69 -11.01 8.56 -20.16
N GLN A 70 -11.48 9.34 -19.19
CA GLN A 70 -12.51 10.37 -19.38
C GLN A 70 -12.05 11.47 -20.33
N ARG A 71 -10.80 11.89 -20.21
CA ARG A 71 -10.19 12.91 -21.07
C ARG A 71 -9.63 12.36 -22.38
N GLN A 72 -9.76 11.04 -22.62
CA GLN A 72 -9.26 10.34 -23.81
C GLN A 72 -7.75 10.57 -24.07
N LEU A 73 -6.95 10.63 -23.00
CA LEU A 73 -5.51 10.79 -23.11
C LEU A 73 -4.88 9.51 -23.69
N ASP A 74 -3.76 9.64 -24.41
CA ASP A 74 -3.09 8.53 -25.09
C ASP A 74 -2.22 7.68 -24.13
N TYR A 75 -2.84 7.18 -23.07
CA TYR A 75 -2.20 6.34 -22.05
C TYR A 75 -2.92 4.99 -21.89
N LYS A 76 -3.48 4.46 -22.98
CA LYS A 76 -4.31 3.23 -22.95
C LYS A 76 -3.60 2.05 -22.30
N LYS A 77 -2.29 1.87 -22.57
CA LYS A 77 -1.50 0.78 -22.00
C LYS A 77 -1.27 0.98 -20.48
N PRO A 78 -0.68 2.09 -20.00
CA PRO A 78 -0.56 2.36 -18.56
C PRO A 78 -1.88 2.27 -17.80
N VAL A 79 -2.98 2.77 -18.37
CA VAL A 79 -4.33 2.69 -17.78
C VAL A 79 -4.79 1.23 -17.59
N ARG A 80 -4.52 0.36 -18.56
CA ARG A 80 -4.84 -1.09 -18.46
C ARG A 80 -3.99 -1.76 -17.39
N GLU A 81 -2.70 -1.45 -17.33
CA GLU A 81 -1.77 -1.98 -16.32
C GLU A 81 -2.23 -1.61 -14.91
N ILE A 82 -2.56 -0.33 -14.67
CA ILE A 82 -3.08 0.13 -13.37
C ILE A 82 -4.32 -0.68 -12.97
N ARG A 83 -5.31 -0.79 -13.86
CA ARG A 83 -6.56 -1.51 -13.57
C ARG A 83 -6.35 -3.01 -13.33
N ALA A 84 -5.45 -3.64 -14.09
CA ALA A 84 -5.15 -5.04 -13.94
C ALA A 84 -4.46 -5.32 -12.60
N HIS A 85 -3.38 -4.60 -12.30
CA HIS A 85 -2.56 -4.85 -11.12
C HIS A 85 -3.24 -4.42 -9.81
N THR A 86 -4.03 -3.35 -9.80
CA THR A 86 -4.83 -2.98 -8.62
C THR A 86 -5.83 -4.08 -8.23
N LYS A 87 -6.46 -4.71 -9.23
CA LYS A 87 -7.37 -5.85 -9.04
C LYS A 87 -6.63 -7.12 -8.62
N GLU A 88 -5.51 -7.42 -9.28
CA GLU A 88 -4.73 -8.63 -9.03
C GLU A 88 -4.08 -8.61 -7.64
N TYR A 89 -3.66 -7.44 -7.16
CA TYR A 89 -3.17 -7.25 -5.79
C TYR A 89 -4.17 -7.76 -4.75
N ILE A 90 -5.45 -7.36 -4.87
CA ILE A 90 -6.51 -7.77 -3.92
C ILE A 90 -6.71 -9.28 -3.98
N ARG A 91 -6.76 -9.85 -5.19
CA ARG A 91 -6.95 -11.29 -5.39
C ARG A 91 -5.81 -12.11 -4.80
N ASN A 92 -4.57 -11.69 -5.05
CA ASN A 92 -3.37 -12.32 -4.50
C ASN A 92 -3.37 -12.25 -2.99
N ILE A 93 -3.78 -11.11 -2.43
CA ILE A 93 -3.82 -10.91 -0.99
C ILE A 93 -4.96 -11.65 -0.34
N ILE A 94 -6.13 -11.84 -0.96
CA ILE A 94 -7.28 -12.51 -0.30
C ILE A 94 -7.32 -14.01 -0.61
N GLY A 95 -6.48 -14.47 -1.55
CA GLY A 95 -6.47 -15.86 -2.01
C GLY A 95 -7.67 -16.19 -2.88
N GLY A 96 -8.07 -15.25 -3.75
CA GLY A 96 -9.18 -15.40 -4.70
C GLY A 96 -10.28 -14.34 -4.58
N ASP A 97 -11.41 -14.59 -5.22
CA ASP A 97 -12.56 -13.67 -5.26
C ASP A 97 -13.53 -13.95 -4.08
N LYS A 98 -13.10 -13.63 -2.85
CA LYS A 98 -13.94 -13.73 -1.64
C LYS A 98 -14.60 -12.38 -1.34
N ALA A 99 -15.84 -12.21 -1.81
CA ALA A 99 -16.56 -10.94 -1.77
C ALA A 99 -16.64 -10.31 -0.37
N ASP A 100 -16.90 -11.09 0.68
CA ASP A 100 -17.05 -10.56 2.05
C ASP A 100 -15.75 -9.96 2.59
N LEU A 101 -14.61 -10.62 2.33
CA LEU A 101 -13.29 -10.11 2.72
C LEU A 101 -12.91 -8.86 1.94
N ILE A 102 -13.25 -8.81 0.64
CA ILE A 102 -13.06 -7.62 -0.19
C ILE A 102 -13.87 -6.45 0.37
N ASN A 103 -15.15 -6.67 0.67
CA ASN A 103 -16.03 -5.63 1.21
C ASN A 103 -15.59 -5.12 2.58
N SER A 104 -15.12 -6.03 3.45
CA SER A 104 -14.54 -5.67 4.75
C SER A 104 -13.27 -4.81 4.58
N LEU A 105 -12.36 -5.22 3.69
CA LEU A 105 -11.16 -4.45 3.37
C LEU A 105 -11.50 -3.06 2.82
N GLU A 106 -12.46 -2.97 1.90
CA GLU A 106 -12.90 -1.68 1.34
C GLU A 106 -13.51 -0.77 2.41
N SER A 107 -14.27 -1.33 3.36
CA SER A 107 -14.81 -0.58 4.48
C SER A 107 -13.70 -0.02 5.37
N GLN A 108 -12.66 -0.80 5.64
CA GLN A 108 -11.48 -0.35 6.38
C GLN A 108 -10.71 0.74 5.63
N VAL A 109 -10.55 0.61 4.31
CA VAL A 109 -9.91 1.64 3.47
C VAL A 109 -10.72 2.94 3.45
N CYS A 110 -12.05 2.85 3.36
CA CYS A 110 -12.95 4.00 3.46
C CYS A 110 -12.86 4.67 4.83
N ALA A 111 -12.89 3.89 5.92
CA ALA A 111 -12.74 4.41 7.28
C ALA A 111 -11.37 5.07 7.48
N PHE A 112 -10.32 4.49 6.89
CA PHE A 112 -8.98 5.06 6.86
C PHE A 112 -8.98 6.44 6.19
N LEU A 113 -9.44 6.50 4.94
CA LEU A 113 -9.45 7.75 4.17
C LEU A 113 -10.36 8.81 4.80
N GLY A 114 -11.45 8.41 5.46
CA GLY A 114 -12.30 9.33 6.23
C GLY A 114 -11.54 9.97 7.41
N LYS A 115 -10.77 9.18 8.16
CA LYS A 115 -10.00 9.68 9.33
C LYS A 115 -8.74 10.46 8.93
N ALA A 116 -8.09 10.06 7.85
CA ALA A 116 -6.87 10.68 7.34
C ALA A 116 -7.12 11.76 6.28
N GLY A 117 -8.39 12.06 5.94
CA GLY A 117 -8.75 12.91 4.80
C GLY A 117 -8.08 14.29 4.80
N ASN A 118 -8.03 14.96 5.96
CA ASN A 118 -7.37 16.26 6.09
C ASN A 118 -5.84 16.17 5.86
N ASP A 119 -5.21 15.08 6.30
CA ASP A 119 -3.77 14.87 6.15
C ASP A 119 -3.43 14.47 4.70
N VAL A 120 -4.29 13.68 4.07
CA VAL A 120 -4.24 13.38 2.64
C VAL A 120 -4.39 14.65 1.81
N GLN A 121 -5.30 15.54 2.18
CA GLN A 121 -5.46 16.84 1.53
C GLN A 121 -4.23 17.73 1.75
N THR A 122 -3.62 17.67 2.93
CA THR A 122 -2.34 18.36 3.20
C THR A 122 -1.24 17.82 2.28
N LEU A 123 -1.11 16.49 2.18
CA LEU A 123 -0.17 15.84 1.26
C LEU A 123 -0.40 16.28 -0.20
N TYR A 124 -1.67 16.36 -0.63
CA TYR A 124 -2.03 16.89 -1.94
C TYR A 124 -1.46 18.29 -2.15
N PHE A 125 -1.67 19.22 -1.22
CA PHE A 125 -1.15 20.59 -1.36
C PHE A 125 0.37 20.66 -1.34
N CYS A 126 1.04 19.83 -0.51
CA CYS A 126 2.49 19.73 -0.49
C CYS A 126 3.03 19.33 -1.86
N ILE A 127 2.52 18.23 -2.43
CA ILE A 127 2.94 17.72 -3.74
C ILE A 127 2.60 18.71 -4.85
N ASN A 128 1.39 19.28 -4.83
CA ASN A 128 0.93 20.25 -5.81
C ASN A 128 1.82 21.50 -5.83
N THR A 129 2.26 21.95 -4.66
CA THR A 129 3.16 23.10 -4.51
C THR A 129 4.53 22.79 -5.10
N GLU A 130 5.08 21.61 -4.86
CA GLU A 130 6.36 21.19 -5.46
C GLU A 130 6.25 21.09 -6.99
N LEU A 131 5.16 20.53 -7.52
CA LEU A 131 4.90 20.52 -8.97
C LEU A 131 4.82 21.93 -9.58
N LYS A 132 4.16 22.87 -8.90
CA LYS A 132 4.03 24.26 -9.37
C LYS A 132 5.36 25.01 -9.36
N LYS A 133 6.25 24.70 -8.41
CA LYS A 133 7.60 25.28 -8.36
C LYS A 133 8.45 24.77 -9.52
N GLU A 134 8.46 23.45 -9.73
CA GLU A 134 9.31 22.81 -10.74
C GLU A 134 8.79 23.05 -12.17
N TYR A 135 7.47 23.06 -12.34
CA TYR A 135 6.81 23.14 -13.64
C TYR A 135 5.66 24.16 -13.66
N PRO A 136 5.93 25.48 -13.56
CA PRO A 136 4.90 26.52 -13.36
C PRO A 136 3.81 26.58 -14.44
N TYR A 137 4.13 26.16 -15.67
CA TYR A 137 3.26 26.27 -16.83
C TYR A 137 2.35 25.05 -17.06
N LEU A 138 2.41 24.04 -16.18
CA LEU A 138 1.55 22.87 -16.28
C LEU A 138 0.07 23.23 -16.10
N LYS A 139 -0.79 22.51 -16.81
CA LYS A 139 -2.25 22.58 -16.62
C LYS A 139 -2.80 21.38 -15.85
N GLU A 140 -2.06 20.27 -15.83
CA GLU A 140 -2.52 18.96 -15.40
C GLU A 140 -2.05 18.62 -13.99
N TYR A 141 -2.08 19.63 -13.11
CA TYR A 141 -1.59 19.47 -11.75
C TYR A 141 -2.33 18.40 -10.97
N ASN A 142 -3.65 18.27 -11.15
CA ASN A 142 -4.45 17.26 -10.42
C ASN A 142 -3.99 15.83 -10.76
N LEU A 143 -3.88 15.52 -12.05
CA LEU A 143 -3.42 14.23 -12.55
C LEU A 143 -2.05 13.86 -11.96
N LEU A 144 -1.08 14.77 -12.08
CA LEU A 144 0.28 14.55 -11.57
C LEU A 144 0.32 14.49 -10.04
N THR A 145 -0.48 15.31 -9.35
CA THR A 145 -0.54 15.28 -7.88
C THR A 145 -1.02 13.90 -7.40
N ASN A 146 -2.07 13.34 -8.01
CA ASN A 146 -2.56 12.00 -7.68
C ASN A 146 -1.53 10.89 -7.98
N ILE A 147 -0.77 11.02 -9.08
CA ILE A 147 0.34 10.11 -9.38
C ILE A 147 1.36 10.11 -8.23
N TYR A 148 1.80 11.29 -7.79
CA TYR A 148 2.82 11.40 -6.75
C TYR A 148 2.30 11.07 -5.35
N ILE A 149 1.01 11.27 -5.06
CA ILE A 149 0.41 10.78 -3.81
C ILE A 149 0.49 9.25 -3.76
N CYS A 150 0.06 8.55 -4.83
CA CYS A 150 0.13 7.09 -4.88
C CYS A 150 1.56 6.59 -4.65
N GLN A 151 2.54 7.22 -5.31
CA GLN A 151 3.95 6.83 -5.19
C GLN A 151 4.48 7.08 -3.78
N ALA A 152 4.19 8.25 -3.20
CA ALA A 152 4.63 8.58 -1.84
C ALA A 152 4.07 7.60 -0.80
N LEU A 153 2.79 7.22 -0.93
CA LEU A 153 2.17 6.23 -0.05
C LEU A 153 2.75 4.81 -0.27
N CYS A 154 2.94 4.36 -1.51
CA CYS A 154 3.56 3.06 -1.79
C CYS A 154 5.01 2.99 -1.27
N THR A 155 5.78 4.06 -1.40
CA THR A 155 7.13 4.15 -0.84
C THR A 155 7.09 4.05 0.68
N TYR A 156 6.16 4.75 1.33
CA TYR A 156 5.99 4.67 2.78
C TYR A 156 5.58 3.28 3.27
N VAL A 157 4.68 2.60 2.55
CA VAL A 157 4.36 1.19 2.83
C VAL A 157 5.63 0.34 2.81
N ARG A 158 6.47 0.52 1.80
CA ARG A 158 7.71 -0.25 1.70
C ARG A 158 8.67 0.01 2.85
N GLU A 159 8.79 1.27 3.27
CA GLU A 159 9.59 1.64 4.45
C GLU A 159 9.05 0.99 5.73
N LYS A 160 7.72 0.92 5.88
CA LYS A 160 7.06 0.24 7.02
C LYS A 160 7.25 -1.27 6.98
N GLU A 161 7.11 -1.92 5.83
CA GLU A 161 7.40 -3.35 5.67
C GLU A 161 8.85 -3.66 6.05
N MET A 162 9.80 -2.84 5.59
CA MET A 162 11.22 -3.00 5.96
C MET A 162 11.46 -2.81 7.47
N HIS A 163 10.73 -1.90 8.10
CA HIS A 163 10.76 -1.73 9.55
C HIS A 163 10.21 -2.96 10.28
N TYR A 164 9.07 -3.50 9.84
CA TYR A 164 8.52 -4.75 10.39
C TYR A 164 9.45 -5.93 10.16
N ASP A 165 10.14 -6.01 9.02
CA ASP A 165 11.13 -7.04 8.77
C ASP A 165 12.26 -7.02 9.81
N GLN A 166 12.75 -5.83 10.15
CA GLN A 166 13.77 -5.65 11.19
C GLN A 166 13.24 -6.08 12.56
N LEU A 167 12.01 -5.69 12.90
CA LEU A 167 11.35 -6.05 14.16
C LEU A 167 11.20 -7.57 14.29
N ILE A 168 10.77 -8.25 13.21
CA ILE A 168 10.61 -9.70 13.15
C ILE A 168 11.97 -10.40 13.29
N ARG A 169 13.00 -9.94 12.56
CA ARG A 169 14.36 -10.50 12.71
C ARG A 169 14.86 -10.41 14.14
N MET A 170 14.65 -9.27 14.79
CA MET A 170 15.08 -9.05 16.17
C MET A 170 14.36 -9.98 17.15
N ARG A 171 13.03 -10.05 17.09
CA ARG A 171 12.23 -10.82 18.06
C ARG A 171 12.26 -12.33 17.84
N LEU A 172 12.41 -12.77 16.58
CA LEU A 172 12.48 -14.19 16.22
C LEU A 172 13.93 -14.71 16.13
N SER A 173 14.92 -13.82 16.19
CA SER A 173 16.35 -14.15 16.04
C SER A 173 16.62 -14.98 14.77
N ALA A 174 15.94 -14.66 13.68
CA ALA A 174 15.95 -15.42 12.45
C ALA A 174 15.85 -14.50 11.22
N PRO A 175 16.44 -14.89 10.07
CA PRO A 175 16.38 -14.09 8.85
C PRO A 175 14.94 -14.02 8.32
N TYR A 176 14.45 -12.81 8.07
CA TYR A 176 13.11 -12.55 7.54
C TYR A 176 13.12 -11.39 6.55
N HIS A 177 12.36 -11.47 5.46
CA HIS A 177 12.16 -10.34 4.58
C HIS A 177 10.79 -10.43 3.90
N SER A 178 10.03 -9.34 4.00
CA SER A 178 8.84 -9.10 3.21
C SER A 178 9.16 -9.17 1.71
N THR A 179 8.33 -9.88 0.97
CA THR A 179 8.42 -9.90 -0.48
C THR A 179 7.94 -8.57 -1.04
N VAL A 180 8.68 -8.02 -2.01
CA VAL A 180 8.23 -6.81 -2.67
C VAL A 180 6.97 -7.14 -3.47
N ASN A 181 5.90 -6.40 -3.24
CA ASN A 181 4.65 -6.59 -3.96
C ASN A 181 4.80 -6.16 -5.43
N LYS A 182 4.75 -7.14 -6.34
CA LYS A 182 4.94 -6.93 -7.79
C LYS A 182 3.84 -6.07 -8.41
N ASP A 183 2.61 -6.19 -7.91
CA ASP A 183 1.47 -5.42 -8.41
C ASP A 183 1.60 -3.95 -8.03
N ALA A 184 2.00 -3.64 -6.79
CA ALA A 184 2.27 -2.27 -6.37
C ALA A 184 3.40 -1.62 -7.18
N LEU A 185 4.48 -2.37 -7.46
CA LEU A 185 5.55 -1.89 -8.33
C LEU A 185 5.07 -1.62 -9.76
N ALA A 186 4.26 -2.52 -10.33
CA ALA A 186 3.73 -2.37 -11.67
C ALA A 186 2.80 -1.15 -11.79
N VAL A 187 1.95 -0.91 -10.79
CA VAL A 187 1.12 0.30 -10.69
C VAL A 187 2.00 1.56 -10.64
N CYS A 188 3.00 1.61 -9.74
CA CYS A 188 3.90 2.76 -9.64
C CYS A 188 4.66 3.01 -10.95
N LYS A 189 5.09 1.96 -11.64
CA LYS A 189 5.75 2.07 -12.95
C LYS A 189 4.80 2.63 -14.01
N ALA A 190 3.58 2.13 -14.11
CA ALA A 190 2.59 2.64 -15.06
C ALA A 190 2.25 4.12 -14.78
N LEU A 191 2.16 4.52 -13.51
CA LEU A 191 1.97 5.93 -13.14
C LEU A 191 3.16 6.81 -13.53
N GLN A 192 4.40 6.31 -13.40
CA GLN A 192 5.61 7.00 -13.87
C GLN A 192 5.62 7.16 -15.41
N GLU A 193 5.11 6.17 -16.15
CA GLU A 193 4.94 6.29 -17.60
C GLU A 193 3.95 7.40 -17.98
N ILE A 194 2.86 7.57 -17.21
CA ILE A 194 1.90 8.68 -17.40
C ILE A 194 2.52 10.02 -17.04
N ALA A 195 3.29 10.11 -15.95
CA ALA A 195 3.97 11.34 -15.53
C ALA A 195 5.02 11.80 -16.56
N GLY A 196 5.63 10.87 -17.30
CA GLY A 196 6.60 11.15 -18.34
C GLY A 196 7.80 11.94 -17.81
N ASN A 197 7.97 13.16 -18.32
CA ASN A 197 9.10 14.04 -17.96
C ASN A 197 8.82 14.93 -16.75
N TYR A 198 7.59 14.95 -16.21
CA TYR A 198 7.22 15.80 -15.09
C TYR A 198 7.56 15.12 -13.76
N LYS A 199 8.85 15.13 -13.40
CA LYS A 199 9.44 14.42 -12.27
C LYS A 199 9.71 15.34 -11.10
N ILE A 200 9.11 15.05 -9.95
CA ILE A 200 9.46 15.67 -8.67
C ILE A 200 9.98 14.64 -7.69
N SER A 201 10.79 15.08 -6.74
CA SER A 201 11.20 14.24 -5.62
C SER A 201 10.05 14.06 -4.65
N ILE A 202 9.67 12.81 -4.37
CA ILE A 202 8.74 12.48 -3.28
C ILE A 202 9.43 12.45 -1.90
N HIS A 203 10.76 12.53 -1.87
CA HIS A 203 11.56 12.46 -0.64
C HIS A 203 11.89 13.84 -0.05
N THR A 204 11.16 14.88 -0.45
CA THR A 204 11.32 16.18 0.21
C THR A 204 10.90 16.09 1.67
N ARG A 205 11.52 16.91 2.53
CA ARG A 205 11.19 16.94 3.96
C ARG A 205 9.69 17.14 4.21
N ILE A 206 9.05 18.00 3.42
CA ILE A 206 7.63 18.34 3.56
C ILE A 206 6.75 17.15 3.18
N ILE A 207 6.99 16.52 2.01
CA ILE A 207 6.21 15.36 1.56
C ILE A 207 6.39 14.19 2.54
N ASN A 208 7.64 13.89 2.92
CA ASN A 208 7.92 12.83 3.89
C ASN A 208 7.23 13.08 5.24
N THR A 209 7.17 14.34 5.70
CA THR A 209 6.49 14.68 6.96
C THR A 209 4.98 14.47 6.83
N ALA A 210 4.36 14.94 5.74
CA ALA A 210 2.94 14.75 5.50
C ALA A 210 2.56 13.26 5.43
N VAL A 211 3.35 12.44 4.74
CA VAL A 211 3.14 10.99 4.67
C VAL A 211 3.30 10.32 6.04
N LYS A 212 4.29 10.73 6.84
CA LYS A 212 4.45 10.22 8.22
C LYS A 212 3.28 10.58 9.13
N VAL A 213 2.70 11.77 9.00
CA VAL A 213 1.51 12.17 9.78
C VAL A 213 0.31 11.28 9.45
N ILE A 214 0.09 10.99 8.15
CA ILE A 214 -0.89 10.01 7.70
C ILE A 214 -0.60 8.64 8.35
N GLY A 215 0.67 8.23 8.31
CA GLY A 215 1.18 7.03 8.93
C GLY A 215 0.94 6.88 10.44
N ILE A 216 1.15 7.93 11.22
CA ILE A 216 0.95 7.93 12.68
C ILE A 216 -0.54 7.75 13.01
N LYS A 217 -1.43 8.43 12.27
CA LYS A 217 -2.87 8.26 12.44
C LYS A 217 -3.33 6.83 12.19
N ILE A 218 -2.65 6.15 11.27
CA ILE A 218 -2.89 4.76 10.92
C ILE A 218 -2.41 3.80 12.00
N ASP A 219 -1.20 4.03 12.55
CA ASP A 219 -0.67 3.25 13.67
C ASP A 219 -1.59 3.30 14.91
N ASN A 220 -2.38 4.37 15.03
CA ASN A 220 -3.38 4.59 16.08
C ASN A 220 -4.79 4.07 15.74
N MET A 221 -5.00 3.43 14.58
CA MET A 221 -6.28 2.80 14.27
C MET A 221 -6.39 1.44 14.96
N ASN A 222 -7.47 1.26 15.72
CA ASN A 222 -7.85 -0.07 16.20
C ASN A 222 -8.37 -0.88 15.01
N PHE A 223 -7.60 -1.88 14.59
CA PHE A 223 -8.06 -2.92 13.68
C PHE A 223 -8.90 -3.91 14.48
N ASN A 224 -10.19 -3.64 14.63
CA ASN A 224 -11.11 -4.63 15.16
C ASN A 224 -11.40 -5.63 14.03
N CYS A 225 -10.93 -6.87 14.20
CA CYS A 225 -11.43 -8.00 13.43
C CYS A 225 -12.64 -8.55 14.20
N ASP A 226 -13.85 -8.22 13.72
CA ASP A 226 -15.06 -8.94 14.11
C ASP A 226 -15.17 -10.25 13.31
#